data_AF-A0A350M5W0-F1
#
_entry.id   AF-A0A350M5W0-F1
#
_cell.length_a   1.000
_cell.length_b   1.000
_cell.length_c   1.000
_cell.angle_alpha   90.00
_cell.angle_beta   90.00
_cell.angle_gamma   90.00
#
_symmetry.space_group_name_H-M   'P 1'
#
loop_
_entity.id
_entity.type
_entity.pdbx_description
1 polymer ?
#
loop_
_entity_poly.entity_id
_entity_poly.type
_entity_poly.pdbx_seq_one_letter_code
_entity_poly.pdbx_strand_id
1 'polypeptide(L)'
;MFGKVKYSHQIRSNPEHVHYEVKDRTGSVIDRGTTPAIVELKAGDFFQKGRYHVEFSESNYESVSTPIGYMVDPTFWLNIFNYGFGIPIDAATGAMWKPSANFVYVTMNPDPAAKPVLKSVQPAFSESTPMSYGDVDGKYYALIIGNNTYQDPNLMDLDQPIEDASKLYEVLVRSYTFEKDNVIFLKNATRKDIIRECDFLSRTLTSNDNLLIFYAGHGYWDEKGNVGYWFPADASRNSTVNWFRNSTLRDFIGSIQTKHTLLIADACFSGQIFKSRAAFTEAPSGIEKLYELPSRKAMTSGTRQEVPDESVFIKYLVRRLEENEEPYLTSELLFSSFKEAVMNNSPNIPQ
;
A
#
# COMPACT_ATOMS: atom_id res chain seq x y z
N MET A 1 24.44 -25.98 -25.11
CA MET A 1 23.20 -25.23 -25.39
C MET A 1 22.87 -24.44 -24.12
N PHE A 2 23.59 -23.34 -23.90
CA PHE A 2 23.68 -22.62 -22.61
C PHE A 2 22.69 -21.43 -22.61
N GLY A 3 22.14 -21.07 -21.44
CA GLY A 3 21.32 -19.84 -21.27
C GLY A 3 19.82 -19.94 -21.61
N LYS A 4 19.12 -20.99 -21.16
CA LYS A 4 17.68 -21.19 -21.44
C LYS A 4 16.75 -20.52 -20.44
N VAL A 5 17.24 -20.09 -19.26
CA VAL A 5 16.38 -19.53 -18.22
C VAL A 5 15.93 -18.12 -18.60
N LYS A 6 14.62 -17.92 -18.61
CA LYS A 6 13.98 -16.62 -18.76
C LYS A 6 13.15 -16.31 -17.53
N TYR A 7 13.01 -15.03 -17.22
CA TYR A 7 12.12 -14.53 -16.19
C TYR A 7 11.16 -13.51 -16.78
N SER A 8 9.89 -13.60 -16.37
CA SER A 8 8.85 -12.64 -16.72
C SER A 8 9.03 -11.37 -15.87
N HIS A 9 9.07 -10.22 -16.54
CA HIS A 9 9.14 -8.90 -15.94
C HIS A 9 7.87 -8.14 -16.29
N GLN A 10 7.19 -7.60 -15.29
CA GLN A 10 6.06 -6.70 -15.52
C GLN A 10 6.59 -5.29 -15.79
N ILE A 11 6.20 -4.69 -16.91
CA ILE A 11 6.57 -3.34 -17.31
C ILE A 11 5.33 -2.45 -17.16
N ARG A 12 5.42 -1.44 -16.30
CA ARG A 12 4.31 -0.53 -15.97
C ARG A 12 4.82 0.90 -15.91
N SER A 13 3.92 1.85 -16.16
CA SER A 13 4.22 3.28 -16.03
C SER A 13 3.00 4.05 -15.54
N ASN A 14 3.23 5.27 -15.05
CA ASN A 14 2.23 6.32 -14.90
C ASN A 14 2.70 7.54 -15.72
N PRO A 15 1.95 8.03 -16.72
CA PRO A 15 0.63 7.55 -17.16
C PRO A 15 0.67 6.14 -17.73
N GLU A 16 -0.50 5.50 -17.86
CA GLU A 16 -0.64 4.22 -18.55
C GLU A 16 -0.60 4.39 -20.08
N HIS A 17 -0.43 3.27 -20.81
CA HIS A 17 -0.34 3.23 -22.28
C HIS A 17 0.87 3.93 -22.91
N VAL A 18 1.91 4.20 -22.10
CA VAL A 18 3.19 4.74 -22.55
C VAL A 18 3.96 3.72 -23.37
N HIS A 19 4.60 4.16 -24.45
CA HIS A 19 5.48 3.31 -25.24
C HIS A 19 6.74 2.93 -24.47
N TYR A 20 7.09 1.64 -24.47
CA TYR A 20 8.33 1.15 -23.91
C TYR A 20 9.18 0.40 -24.94
N GLU A 21 10.49 0.47 -24.79
CA GLU A 21 11.47 -0.40 -25.46
C GLU A 21 12.39 -1.04 -24.44
N VAL A 22 12.48 -2.37 -24.45
CA VAL A 22 13.49 -3.10 -23.66
C VAL A 22 14.71 -3.34 -24.54
N LYS A 23 15.85 -2.76 -24.12
CA LYS A 23 17.13 -2.88 -24.82
C LYS A 23 18.10 -3.74 -24.03
N ASP A 24 18.89 -4.55 -24.72
CA ASP A 24 20.01 -5.27 -24.11
C ASP A 24 21.26 -4.39 -23.95
N ARG A 25 22.35 -4.97 -23.44
CA ARG A 25 23.64 -4.26 -23.26
C ARG A 25 24.26 -3.73 -24.56
N THR A 26 23.89 -4.28 -25.71
CA THR A 26 24.38 -3.79 -27.02
C THR A 26 23.54 -2.64 -27.57
N GLY A 27 22.43 -2.29 -26.89
CA GLY A 27 21.45 -1.32 -27.38
C GLY A 27 20.43 -1.93 -28.33
N SER A 28 20.44 -3.25 -28.54
CA SER A 28 19.48 -3.93 -29.41
C SER A 28 18.13 -4.00 -28.71
N VAL A 29 17.06 -3.61 -29.40
CA VAL A 29 15.68 -3.73 -28.92
C VAL A 29 15.28 -5.20 -28.91
N ILE A 30 15.01 -5.73 -27.73
CA ILE A 30 14.62 -7.14 -27.51
C ILE A 30 13.10 -7.27 -27.43
N ASP A 31 12.42 -6.25 -26.90
CA ASP A 31 10.97 -6.18 -26.87
C ASP A 31 10.49 -4.73 -26.88
N ARG A 32 9.26 -4.49 -27.34
CA ARG A 32 8.65 -3.16 -27.34
C ARG A 32 7.13 -3.27 -27.32
N GLY A 33 6.48 -2.28 -26.71
CA GLY A 33 5.03 -2.26 -26.62
C GLY A 33 4.52 -1.00 -25.95
N THR A 34 3.35 -1.11 -25.32
CA THR A 34 2.77 -0.07 -24.46
C THR A 34 2.50 -0.66 -23.09
N THR A 35 2.62 0.15 -22.05
CA THR A 35 2.32 -0.27 -20.68
C THR A 35 0.81 -0.42 -20.44
N PRO A 36 0.37 -1.33 -19.55
CA PRO A 36 1.15 -2.37 -18.89
C PRO A 36 1.48 -3.56 -19.82
N ALA A 37 2.64 -4.17 -19.65
CA ALA A 37 3.07 -5.34 -20.43
C ALA A 37 3.86 -6.36 -19.59
N ILE A 38 3.96 -7.59 -20.10
CA ILE A 38 4.81 -8.64 -19.51
C ILE A 38 5.87 -9.03 -20.54
N VAL A 39 7.13 -8.96 -20.14
CA VAL A 39 8.28 -9.24 -21.02
C VAL A 39 9.10 -10.40 -20.46
N GLU A 40 9.40 -11.38 -21.29
CA GLU A 40 10.30 -12.48 -20.93
C GLU A 40 11.76 -12.17 -21.28
N LEU A 41 12.61 -12.02 -20.26
CA LEU A 41 14.02 -11.69 -20.45
C LEU A 41 14.92 -12.85 -20.03
N LYS A 42 16.02 -13.05 -20.77
CA LYS A 42 16.98 -14.11 -20.45
C LYS A 42 17.78 -13.71 -19.21
N ALA A 43 17.98 -14.68 -18.32
CA ALA A 43 18.73 -14.47 -17.07
C ALA A 43 20.22 -14.17 -17.28
N GLY A 44 20.77 -14.67 -18.39
CA GLY A 44 22.19 -14.61 -18.72
C GLY A 44 22.69 -15.96 -19.23
N ASP A 45 23.99 -16.05 -19.40
CA ASP A 45 24.69 -17.30 -19.68
C ASP A 45 25.72 -17.61 -18.57
N PHE A 46 26.56 -18.62 -18.80
CA PHE A 46 27.58 -19.04 -17.85
C PHE A 46 28.59 -17.93 -17.49
N PHE A 47 28.89 -17.02 -18.43
CA PHE A 47 29.94 -16.02 -18.26
C PHE A 47 29.39 -14.64 -17.88
N GLN A 48 28.15 -14.33 -18.28
CA GLN A 48 27.60 -12.99 -18.19
C GLN A 48 26.12 -13.01 -17.82
N LYS A 49 25.77 -12.22 -16.80
CA LYS A 49 24.38 -11.96 -16.42
C LYS A 49 23.63 -11.12 -17.44
N GLY A 50 22.33 -11.34 -17.54
CA GLY A 50 21.41 -10.47 -18.27
C GLY A 50 21.55 -9.02 -17.77
N ARG A 51 21.57 -8.07 -18.71
CA ARG A 51 21.53 -6.64 -18.43
C ARG A 51 20.66 -5.98 -19.48
N TYR A 52 19.59 -5.35 -19.02
CA TYR A 52 18.63 -4.68 -19.87
C TYR A 52 18.33 -3.30 -19.31
N HIS A 53 17.86 -2.41 -20.17
CA HIS A 53 17.23 -1.15 -19.79
C HIS A 53 15.87 -1.08 -20.45
N VAL A 54 14.91 -0.52 -19.73
CA VAL A 54 13.59 -0.22 -20.28
C VAL A 54 13.52 1.29 -20.45
N GLU A 55 13.36 1.71 -21.69
CA GLU A 55 13.14 3.11 -22.05
C GLU A 55 11.65 3.33 -22.23
N PHE A 56 11.12 4.36 -21.57
CA PHE A 56 9.74 4.78 -21.64
C PHE A 56 9.68 6.14 -22.35
N SER A 57 8.76 6.25 -23.31
CA SER A 57 8.59 7.46 -24.12
C SER A 57 7.11 7.73 -24.34
N GLU A 58 6.68 8.97 -24.11
CA GLU A 58 5.33 9.43 -24.39
C GLU A 58 5.35 10.92 -24.75
N SER A 59 4.41 11.33 -25.59
CA SER A 59 4.20 12.73 -25.95
C SER A 59 3.91 13.58 -24.71
N ASN A 60 4.66 14.67 -24.54
CA ASN A 60 4.60 15.60 -23.41
C ASN A 60 5.18 15.08 -22.07
N TYR A 61 5.97 14.01 -22.09
CA TYR A 61 6.68 13.51 -20.92
C TYR A 61 8.18 13.36 -21.18
N GLU A 62 9.00 13.60 -20.16
CA GLU A 62 10.42 13.31 -20.20
C GLU A 62 10.63 11.79 -20.34
N SER A 63 11.49 11.37 -21.26
CA SER A 63 11.79 9.94 -21.44
C SER A 63 12.55 9.40 -20.22
N VAL A 64 12.13 8.25 -19.72
CA VAL A 64 12.71 7.61 -18.53
C VAL A 64 13.38 6.30 -18.94
N SER A 65 14.61 6.05 -18.47
CA SER A 65 15.32 4.79 -18.69
C SER A 65 15.67 4.13 -17.37
N THR A 66 15.21 2.88 -17.16
CA THR A 66 15.41 2.13 -15.91
C THR A 66 16.11 0.80 -16.17
N PRO A 67 17.19 0.45 -15.44
CA PRO A 67 17.88 -0.82 -15.61
C PRO A 67 17.09 -2.00 -15.02
N ILE A 68 17.13 -3.15 -15.68
CA ILE A 68 16.74 -4.46 -15.13
C ILE A 68 18.02 -5.23 -14.78
N GLY A 69 18.24 -5.37 -13.47
CA GLY A 69 19.41 -6.03 -12.91
C GLY A 69 19.17 -7.50 -12.59
N TYR A 70 20.18 -8.33 -12.84
CA TYR A 70 20.26 -9.70 -12.33
C TYR A 70 21.35 -9.80 -11.26
N MET A 71 21.15 -10.68 -10.29
CA MET A 71 22.08 -11.01 -9.22
C MET A 71 22.34 -12.51 -9.19
N VAL A 72 23.37 -12.95 -8.46
CA VAL A 72 23.64 -14.38 -8.25
C VAL A 72 22.54 -14.93 -7.33
N ASP A 73 21.91 -16.03 -7.72
CA ASP A 73 20.92 -16.70 -6.90
C ASP A 73 21.56 -17.12 -5.56
N PRO A 74 21.05 -16.68 -4.40
CA PRO A 74 21.61 -17.07 -3.10
C PRO A 74 21.64 -18.59 -2.88
N THR A 75 20.71 -19.34 -3.50
CA THR A 75 20.67 -20.81 -3.41
C THR A 75 21.81 -21.47 -4.19
N PHE A 76 22.40 -20.78 -5.16
CA PHE A 76 23.57 -21.24 -5.90
C PHE A 76 24.76 -21.52 -4.97
N TRP A 77 25.03 -20.61 -4.02
CA TRP A 77 26.12 -20.79 -3.05
C TRP A 77 25.84 -21.95 -2.08
N LEU A 78 24.60 -22.11 -1.63
CA LEU A 78 24.19 -23.23 -0.78
C LEU A 78 24.43 -24.60 -1.45
N ASN A 79 24.21 -24.70 -2.76
CA ASN A 79 24.48 -25.93 -3.51
C ASN A 79 25.98 -26.22 -3.62
N ILE A 80 26.82 -25.19 -3.82
CA ILE A 80 28.29 -25.34 -3.85
C ILE A 80 28.83 -25.83 -2.50
N PHE A 81 28.34 -25.28 -1.39
CA PHE A 81 28.80 -25.67 -0.05
C PHE A 81 28.37 -27.08 0.36
N ASN A 82 27.20 -27.54 -0.07
CA ASN A 82 26.64 -28.83 0.36
C ASN A 82 27.08 -30.04 -0.47
N TYR A 83 27.38 -29.87 -1.77
CA TYR A 83 27.61 -31.00 -2.68
C TYR A 83 29.04 -31.13 -3.22
N GLY A 84 29.93 -30.20 -2.86
CA GLY A 84 31.30 -30.16 -3.40
C GLY A 84 31.33 -29.82 -4.89
N PHE A 85 32.53 -29.74 -5.48
CA PHE A 85 32.82 -29.25 -6.84
C PHE A 85 32.23 -30.07 -8.03
N GLY A 86 31.17 -30.85 -7.81
CA GLY A 86 30.55 -31.73 -8.79
C GLY A 86 29.23 -31.22 -9.33
N ILE A 87 29.25 -30.80 -10.60
CA ILE A 87 28.12 -30.51 -11.51
C ILE A 87 27.53 -29.07 -11.43
N PRO A 88 28.08 -28.12 -12.24
CA PRO A 88 27.52 -26.79 -12.39
C PRO A 88 26.36 -26.78 -13.41
N ILE A 89 25.32 -27.60 -13.20
CA ILE A 89 24.11 -27.58 -14.07
C ILE A 89 23.50 -26.16 -14.06
N ASP A 90 23.44 -25.51 -12.91
CA ASP A 90 22.84 -24.17 -12.78
C ASP A 90 23.64 -23.09 -13.50
N ALA A 91 24.98 -23.17 -13.47
CA ALA A 91 25.82 -22.23 -14.22
C ALA A 91 25.72 -22.49 -15.73
N ALA A 92 25.70 -23.76 -16.15
CA ALA A 92 25.58 -24.11 -17.57
C ALA A 92 24.19 -23.74 -18.15
N THR A 93 23.14 -23.76 -17.34
CA THR A 93 21.78 -23.41 -17.79
C THR A 93 21.46 -21.92 -17.69
N GLY A 94 22.25 -21.16 -16.92
CA GLY A 94 22.00 -19.75 -16.59
C GLY A 94 21.09 -19.56 -15.38
N ALA A 95 20.70 -20.65 -14.70
CA ALA A 95 19.87 -20.64 -13.50
C ALA A 95 20.55 -20.01 -12.27
N MET A 96 21.88 -19.81 -12.32
CA MET A 96 22.60 -19.06 -11.28
C MET A 96 22.26 -17.57 -11.23
N TRP A 97 21.59 -17.02 -12.25
CA TRP A 97 21.19 -15.62 -12.30
C TRP A 97 19.70 -15.48 -11.98
N LYS A 98 19.37 -14.57 -11.07
CA LYS A 98 18.00 -14.24 -10.69
C LYS A 98 17.78 -12.73 -10.76
N PRO A 99 16.64 -12.26 -11.28
CA PRO A 99 16.35 -10.83 -11.32
C PRO A 99 16.30 -10.23 -9.91
N SER A 100 16.78 -8.99 -9.77
CA SER A 100 16.68 -8.26 -8.50
C SER A 100 15.25 -7.80 -8.20
N ALA A 101 14.43 -7.65 -9.23
CA ALA A 101 12.99 -7.42 -9.16
C ALA A 101 12.32 -7.97 -10.43
N ASN A 102 11.12 -8.54 -10.30
CA ASN A 102 10.32 -9.05 -11.43
C ASN A 102 9.36 -7.99 -12.00
N PHE A 103 9.51 -6.72 -11.62
CA PHE A 103 8.68 -5.63 -12.11
C PHE A 103 9.52 -4.37 -12.28
N VAL A 104 9.16 -3.59 -13.27
CA VAL A 104 9.65 -2.24 -13.56
C VAL A 104 8.44 -1.34 -13.56
N TYR A 105 8.44 -0.35 -12.68
CA TYR A 105 7.39 0.67 -12.59
C TYR A 105 8.07 2.04 -12.61
N VAL A 106 7.61 2.92 -13.48
CA VAL A 106 8.12 4.30 -13.57
C VAL A 106 6.96 5.29 -13.54
N THR A 107 7.14 6.43 -12.88
CA THR A 107 6.27 7.59 -13.09
C THR A 107 7.00 8.56 -14.00
N MET A 108 6.40 8.94 -15.12
CA MET A 108 6.98 9.90 -16.05
C MET A 108 6.62 11.31 -15.63
N ASN A 109 7.60 12.21 -15.69
CA ASN A 109 7.37 13.62 -15.43
C ASN A 109 6.92 14.33 -16.72
N PRO A 110 5.92 15.22 -16.67
CA PRO A 110 5.56 16.05 -17.81
C PRO A 110 6.77 16.87 -18.29
N ASP A 111 7.01 16.89 -19.60
CA ASP A 111 8.07 17.68 -20.22
C ASP A 111 7.66 19.17 -20.21
N PRO A 112 8.37 20.03 -19.46
CA PRO A 112 8.02 21.45 -19.33
C PRO A 112 8.15 22.24 -20.64
N ALA A 113 8.81 21.69 -21.67
CA ALA A 113 8.94 22.29 -22.99
C ALA A 113 7.90 21.81 -24.01
N ALA A 114 7.10 20.79 -23.68
CA ALA A 114 6.10 20.24 -24.57
C ALA A 114 4.86 21.14 -24.62
N LYS A 115 4.56 21.70 -25.80
CA LYS A 115 3.33 22.47 -26.02
C LYS A 115 2.13 21.51 -25.88
N PRO A 116 1.08 21.87 -25.12
CA PRO A 116 -0.06 20.99 -24.92
C PRO A 116 -0.75 20.75 -26.27
N VAL A 117 -0.56 19.55 -26.83
CA VAL A 117 -1.38 19.06 -27.92
C VAL A 117 -2.66 18.53 -27.27
N LEU A 118 -3.68 19.38 -27.20
CA LEU A 118 -5.05 18.95 -26.94
C LEU A 118 -5.43 17.96 -28.05
N LYS A 119 -5.25 16.66 -27.82
CA LYS A 119 -5.94 15.64 -28.60
C LYS A 119 -7.42 15.81 -28.29
N SER A 120 -8.14 16.40 -29.23
CA SER A 120 -9.60 16.40 -29.23
C SER A 120 -10.06 14.95 -29.34
N VAL A 121 -10.27 14.29 -28.20
CA VAL A 121 -11.06 13.07 -28.14
C VAL A 121 -12.50 13.53 -28.35
N GLN A 122 -12.98 13.45 -29.59
CA GLN A 122 -14.42 13.40 -29.82
C GLN A 122 -14.91 12.14 -29.11
N PRO A 123 -15.82 12.26 -28.14
CA PRO A 123 -16.32 11.07 -27.50
C PRO A 123 -17.28 10.40 -28.49
N ALA A 124 -16.93 9.18 -28.92
CA ALA A 124 -17.92 8.24 -29.37
C ALA A 124 -18.70 7.73 -28.14
N PHE A 125 -19.48 8.62 -27.52
CA PHE A 125 -20.59 8.18 -26.70
C PHE A 125 -21.65 7.67 -27.68
N SER A 126 -21.65 6.36 -27.94
CA SER A 126 -22.95 5.71 -28.09
C SER A 126 -23.72 6.05 -26.82
N GLU A 127 -24.94 6.58 -26.94
CA GLU A 127 -25.86 6.72 -25.83
C GLU A 127 -26.06 5.34 -25.18
N SER A 128 -25.16 4.96 -24.27
CA SER A 128 -25.45 3.91 -23.31
C SER A 128 -26.49 4.53 -22.41
N THR A 129 -27.71 4.05 -22.55
CA THR A 129 -28.74 4.07 -21.51
C THR A 129 -28.07 4.12 -20.14
N PRO A 130 -28.40 5.07 -19.25
CA PRO A 130 -27.82 5.09 -17.93
C PRO A 130 -28.04 3.70 -17.33
N MET A 131 -26.96 2.95 -17.13
CA MET A 131 -27.02 1.79 -16.26
C MET A 131 -27.40 2.37 -14.91
N SER A 132 -28.66 2.17 -14.55
CA SER A 132 -29.11 2.18 -13.18
C SER A 132 -28.19 1.21 -12.45
N TYR A 133 -27.17 1.74 -11.77
CA TYR A 133 -26.52 0.99 -10.71
C TYR A 133 -27.67 0.61 -9.77
N GLY A 134 -28.05 -0.67 -9.77
CA GLY A 134 -28.89 -1.19 -8.71
C GLY A 134 -28.23 -0.79 -7.39
N ASP A 135 -29.02 -0.24 -6.47
CA ASP A 135 -28.62 0.16 -5.12
C ASP A 135 -27.36 -0.57 -4.66
N VAL A 136 -26.23 0.14 -4.58
CA VAL A 136 -25.12 -0.34 -3.77
C VAL A 136 -25.57 -0.14 -2.34
N ASP A 137 -26.31 -1.11 -1.80
CA ASP A 137 -27.08 -1.04 -0.54
C ASP A 137 -26.19 -1.02 0.72
N GLY A 138 -24.99 -0.46 0.63
CA GLY A 138 -23.94 -0.49 1.65
C GLY A 138 -23.37 0.90 1.94
N LYS A 139 -23.42 1.32 3.21
CA LYS A 139 -22.93 2.64 3.65
C LYS A 139 -21.46 2.58 4.04
N TYR A 140 -20.80 3.74 4.02
CA TYR A 140 -19.43 3.90 4.48
C TYR A 140 -19.40 4.54 5.87
N TYR A 141 -18.90 3.80 6.84
CA TYR A 141 -18.72 4.24 8.22
C TYR A 141 -17.24 4.43 8.51
N ALA A 142 -16.92 5.36 9.42
CA ALA A 142 -15.57 5.51 9.92
C ALA A 142 -15.53 5.70 11.45
N LEU A 143 -14.54 5.08 12.09
CA LEU A 143 -14.13 5.37 13.47
C LEU A 143 -12.75 6.00 13.42
N ILE A 144 -12.67 7.31 13.68
CA ILE A 144 -11.45 8.10 13.59
C ILE A 144 -11.06 8.52 15.01
N ILE A 145 -9.85 8.19 15.44
CA ILE A 145 -9.36 8.43 16.78
C ILE A 145 -8.03 9.18 16.71
N GLY A 146 -7.95 10.35 17.35
CA GLY A 146 -6.73 11.13 17.52
C GLY A 146 -6.49 11.48 18.98
N ASN A 147 -5.33 11.12 19.53
CA ASN A 147 -4.98 11.34 20.93
C ASN A 147 -3.73 12.22 21.07
N ASN A 148 -3.93 13.47 21.49
CA ASN A 148 -2.88 14.44 21.78
C ASN A 148 -2.52 14.42 23.27
N THR A 149 -3.52 14.53 24.15
CA THR A 149 -3.30 14.78 25.58
C THR A 149 -3.57 13.54 26.42
N TYR A 150 -2.68 13.24 27.35
CA TYR A 150 -2.76 12.07 28.23
C TYR A 150 -2.91 12.48 29.70
N GLN A 151 -3.74 11.75 30.44
CA GLN A 151 -4.03 12.04 31.85
C GLN A 151 -2.85 11.71 32.77
N ASP A 152 -2.03 10.72 32.42
CA ASP A 152 -0.82 10.37 33.17
C ASP A 152 0.30 11.35 32.82
N PRO A 153 0.81 12.15 33.78
CA PRO A 153 1.88 13.13 33.52
C PRO A 153 3.22 12.49 33.11
N ASN A 154 3.35 11.15 33.20
CA ASN A 154 4.52 10.43 32.71
C ASN A 154 4.42 10.04 31.22
N LEU A 155 3.26 10.27 30.59
CA LEU A 155 3.09 10.19 29.14
C LEU A 155 3.20 11.60 28.58
N MET A 156 4.12 11.79 27.64
CA MET A 156 4.30 13.08 26.96
C MET A 156 3.13 13.29 26.00
N ASP A 157 2.54 14.49 26.03
CA ASP A 157 1.52 14.89 25.06
C ASP A 157 2.10 15.01 23.65
N LEU A 158 1.23 14.85 22.65
CA LEU A 158 1.50 14.99 21.22
C LEU A 158 0.70 16.18 20.67
N ASP A 159 1.18 16.83 19.61
CA ASP A 159 0.53 18.02 19.05
C ASP A 159 -0.28 17.72 17.79
N GLN A 160 0.11 16.73 16.98
CA GLN A 160 -0.48 16.49 15.65
C GLN A 160 -1.59 15.43 15.53
N PRO A 161 -1.72 14.38 16.37
CA PRO A 161 -2.67 13.29 16.11
C PRO A 161 -4.12 13.70 15.85
N ILE A 162 -4.64 14.70 16.57
CA ILE A 162 -5.99 15.23 16.35
C ILE A 162 -6.08 15.97 15.01
N GLU A 163 -5.06 16.71 14.63
CA GLU A 163 -5.01 17.46 13.37
C GLU A 163 -4.93 16.51 12.18
N ASP A 164 -4.08 15.48 12.26
CA ASP A 164 -3.96 14.42 11.27
C ASP A 164 -5.26 13.63 11.10
N ALA A 165 -5.92 13.30 12.22
CA ALA A 165 -7.25 12.71 12.22
C ALA A 165 -8.31 13.63 11.56
N SER A 166 -8.23 14.94 11.80
CA SER A 166 -9.15 15.94 11.23
C SER A 166 -8.99 16.04 9.72
N LYS A 167 -7.75 16.09 9.21
CA LYS A 167 -7.49 16.11 7.76
C LYS A 167 -8.03 14.87 7.06
N LEU A 168 -7.84 13.69 7.67
CA LEU A 168 -8.41 12.46 7.14
C LEU A 168 -9.95 12.48 7.16
N TYR A 169 -10.56 12.92 8.26
CA TYR A 169 -12.00 13.11 8.35
C TYR A 169 -12.52 14.01 7.22
N GLU A 170 -11.87 15.16 7.00
CA GLU A 170 -12.29 16.15 6.01
C GLU A 170 -12.21 15.60 4.58
N VAL A 171 -11.10 14.93 4.21
CA VAL A 171 -10.97 14.38 2.86
C VAL A 171 -12.00 13.26 2.62
N LEU A 172 -12.25 12.39 3.61
CA LEU A 172 -13.23 11.30 3.49
C LEU A 172 -14.65 11.83 3.27
N VAL A 173 -15.06 12.86 4.02
CA VAL A 173 -16.42 13.43 3.91
C VAL A 173 -16.58 14.33 2.68
N ARG A 174 -15.52 15.05 2.28
CA ARG A 174 -15.57 16.00 1.17
C ARG A 174 -15.45 15.32 -0.20
N SER A 175 -14.58 14.32 -0.30
CA SER A 175 -14.11 13.78 -1.58
C SER A 175 -14.46 12.30 -1.79
N TYR A 176 -14.98 11.61 -0.77
CA TYR A 176 -15.35 10.19 -0.83
C TYR A 176 -16.79 9.97 -0.35
N THR A 177 -17.21 8.71 -0.35
CA THR A 177 -18.60 8.27 -0.09
C THR A 177 -19.00 8.25 1.39
N PHE A 178 -18.21 8.86 2.28
CA PHE A 178 -18.48 8.86 3.72
C PHE A 178 -19.45 9.99 4.07
N GLU A 179 -20.67 9.63 4.46
CA GLU A 179 -21.61 10.60 5.03
C GLU A 179 -21.13 11.03 6.41
N LYS A 180 -21.22 12.33 6.69
CA LYS A 180 -20.82 12.93 7.97
C LYS A 180 -21.40 12.21 9.19
N ASP A 181 -22.68 11.82 9.13
CA ASP A 181 -23.38 11.16 10.24
C ASP A 181 -22.90 9.71 10.48
N ASN A 182 -22.20 9.11 9.52
CA ASN A 182 -21.61 7.78 9.64
C ASN A 182 -20.13 7.81 10.08
N VAL A 183 -19.57 8.99 10.37
CA VAL A 183 -18.19 9.15 10.83
C VAL A 183 -18.15 9.52 12.32
N ILE A 184 -17.66 8.59 13.13
CA ILE A 184 -17.43 8.77 14.56
C ILE A 184 -16.01 9.30 14.74
N PHE A 185 -15.86 10.58 15.14
CA PHE A 185 -14.56 11.20 15.40
C PHE A 185 -14.34 11.41 16.91
N LEU A 186 -13.43 10.63 17.50
CA LEU A 186 -13.02 10.72 18.89
C LEU A 186 -11.70 11.49 19.03
N LYS A 187 -11.69 12.50 19.90
CA LYS A 187 -10.50 13.29 20.27
C LYS A 187 -10.14 13.02 21.71
N ASN A 188 -8.87 12.68 21.98
CA ASN A 188 -8.40 12.29 23.32
C ASN A 188 -9.31 11.22 23.95
N ALA A 189 -9.55 10.16 23.18
CA ALA A 189 -10.49 9.11 23.53
C ALA A 189 -10.01 8.30 24.73
N THR A 190 -10.87 8.09 25.73
CA THR A 190 -10.59 7.13 26.80
C THR A 190 -10.78 5.69 26.31
N ARG A 191 -10.25 4.71 27.04
CA ARG A 191 -10.45 3.29 26.72
C ARG A 191 -11.94 2.95 26.66
N LYS A 192 -12.73 3.55 27.56
CA LYS A 192 -14.18 3.37 27.63
C LYS A 192 -14.87 3.91 26.37
N ASP A 193 -14.43 5.06 25.86
CA ASP A 193 -15.01 5.65 24.66
C ASP A 193 -14.77 4.76 23.44
N ILE A 194 -13.53 4.30 23.24
CA ILE A 194 -13.18 3.40 22.12
C ILE A 194 -14.03 2.12 22.16
N ILE A 195 -14.16 1.48 23.32
CA ILE A 195 -14.97 0.27 23.47
C ILE A 195 -16.44 0.54 23.21
N ARG A 196 -16.98 1.66 23.72
CA ARG A 196 -18.38 2.04 23.49
C ARG A 196 -18.69 2.16 22.01
N GLU A 197 -17.80 2.80 21.24
CA GLU A 197 -18.00 2.98 19.81
C GLU A 197 -17.80 1.69 19.02
N CYS A 198 -16.86 0.83 19.40
CA CYS A 198 -16.77 -0.54 18.86
C CYS A 198 -18.07 -1.32 19.12
N ASP A 199 -18.62 -1.28 20.34
CA ASP A 199 -19.87 -1.95 20.67
C ASP A 199 -21.06 -1.38 19.86
N PHE A 200 -21.13 -0.06 19.70
CA PHE A 200 -22.12 0.59 18.85
C PHE A 200 -22.02 0.09 17.40
N LEU A 201 -20.83 0.18 16.80
CA LEU A 201 -20.58 -0.27 15.43
C LEU A 201 -20.90 -1.75 15.23
N SER A 202 -20.61 -2.61 16.21
CA SER A 202 -20.93 -4.04 16.13
C SER A 202 -22.43 -4.35 16.03
N ARG A 203 -23.29 -3.45 16.53
CA ARG A 203 -24.75 -3.56 16.47
C ARG A 203 -25.36 -2.86 15.27
N THR A 204 -24.64 -1.89 14.69
CA THR A 204 -25.12 -1.04 13.60
C THR A 204 -24.72 -1.57 12.23
N LEU A 205 -23.50 -2.09 12.09
CA LEU A 205 -22.92 -2.46 10.80
C LEU A 205 -23.50 -3.76 10.26
N THR A 206 -23.88 -3.74 8.98
CA THR A 206 -24.41 -4.89 8.23
C THR A 206 -23.38 -5.46 7.26
N SER A 207 -23.72 -6.57 6.58
CA SER A 207 -22.85 -7.19 5.58
C SER A 207 -22.66 -6.38 4.30
N ASN A 208 -23.50 -5.37 4.06
CA ASN A 208 -23.36 -4.49 2.91
C ASN A 208 -22.44 -3.30 3.21
N ASP A 209 -22.28 -2.94 4.49
CA ASP A 209 -21.56 -1.74 4.90
C ASP A 209 -20.04 -1.89 4.84
N ASN A 210 -19.36 -0.74 4.79
CA ASN A 210 -17.91 -0.62 4.79
C ASN A 210 -17.47 0.15 6.05
N LEU A 211 -16.35 -0.24 6.63
CA LEU A 211 -15.79 0.42 7.82
C LEU A 211 -14.32 0.78 7.59
N LEU A 212 -13.99 2.04 7.86
CA LEU A 212 -12.62 2.52 8.04
C LEU A 212 -12.38 2.77 9.53
N ILE A 213 -11.26 2.29 10.06
CA ILE A 213 -10.81 2.60 11.42
C ILE A 213 -9.49 3.34 11.31
N PHE A 214 -9.41 4.52 11.92
CA PHE A 214 -8.22 5.32 11.98
C PHE A 214 -7.80 5.54 13.44
N TYR A 215 -6.51 5.36 13.72
CA TYR A 215 -5.92 5.70 15.01
C TYR A 215 -4.61 6.44 14.82
N ALA A 216 -4.46 7.60 15.46
CA ALA A 216 -3.21 8.32 15.64
C ALA A 216 -2.98 8.63 17.13
N GLY A 217 -1.78 8.32 17.62
CA GLY A 217 -1.38 8.57 19.01
C GLY A 217 -0.35 7.56 19.51
N HIS A 218 -0.12 7.55 20.82
CA HIS A 218 0.85 6.66 21.44
C HIS A 218 0.44 5.19 21.31
N GLY A 219 1.45 4.34 21.24
CA GLY A 219 1.31 2.89 21.28
C GLY A 219 2.49 2.25 22.01
N TYR A 220 2.29 1.03 22.50
CA TYR A 220 3.30 0.28 23.21
C TYR A 220 3.36 -1.16 22.74
N TRP A 221 4.59 -1.69 22.67
CA TRP A 221 4.84 -3.08 22.34
C TRP A 221 5.51 -3.79 23.50
N ASP A 222 4.81 -4.77 24.04
CA ASP A 222 5.36 -5.70 25.01
C ASP A 222 6.08 -6.82 24.26
N GLU A 223 7.41 -6.73 24.18
CA GLU A 223 8.25 -7.75 23.54
C GLU A 223 8.15 -9.13 24.20
N LYS A 224 7.93 -9.17 25.52
CA LYS A 224 7.87 -10.44 26.27
C LYS A 224 6.57 -11.18 25.96
N GLY A 225 5.46 -10.45 25.92
CA GLY A 225 4.15 -10.98 25.58
C GLY A 225 3.89 -11.09 24.08
N ASN A 226 4.70 -10.43 23.24
CA ASN A 226 4.43 -10.22 21.82
C ASN A 226 3.02 -9.59 21.62
N VAL A 227 2.72 -8.55 22.42
CA VAL A 227 1.42 -7.86 22.42
C VAL A 227 1.60 -6.37 22.12
N GLY A 228 0.82 -5.87 21.17
CA GLY A 228 0.71 -4.45 20.87
C GLY A 228 -0.49 -3.81 21.57
N TYR A 229 -0.32 -2.55 21.97
CA TYR A 229 -1.32 -1.74 22.65
C TYR A 229 -1.38 -0.36 22.02
N TRP A 230 -2.58 0.19 21.92
CA TRP A 230 -2.81 1.62 21.75
C TRP A 230 -2.95 2.25 23.14
N PHE A 231 -2.53 3.50 23.27
CA PHE A 231 -2.71 4.29 24.48
C PHE A 231 -3.90 5.25 24.31
N PRO A 232 -5.04 4.93 24.93
CA PRO A 232 -6.09 5.91 25.18
C PRO A 232 -5.61 7.10 26.00
N ALA A 233 -6.36 8.21 25.99
CA ALA A 233 -6.03 9.40 26.76
C ALA A 233 -6.00 9.15 28.29
N ASP A 234 -6.69 8.13 28.78
CA ASP A 234 -6.66 7.69 30.18
C ASP A 234 -5.65 6.54 30.45
N ALA A 235 -4.76 6.24 29.50
CA ALA A 235 -3.67 5.28 29.69
C ALA A 235 -2.68 5.79 30.74
N SER A 236 -2.02 4.85 31.43
CA SER A 236 -0.93 5.15 32.36
C SER A 236 0.34 4.43 31.93
N ARG A 237 1.49 5.07 32.02
CA ARG A 237 2.79 4.54 31.58
C ARG A 237 3.15 3.21 32.26
N ASN A 238 2.76 3.06 33.52
CA ASN A 238 3.16 1.93 34.37
C ASN A 238 2.00 0.97 34.69
N SER A 239 0.85 1.07 34.01
CA SER A 239 -0.31 0.23 34.27
C SER A 239 -1.10 -0.08 33.00
N THR A 240 -1.32 -1.36 32.73
CA THR A 240 -2.03 -1.83 31.53
C THR A 240 -3.56 -1.74 31.64
N VAL A 241 -4.10 -1.26 32.76
CA VAL A 241 -5.56 -1.23 33.05
C VAL A 241 -6.33 -0.49 31.95
N ASN A 242 -5.82 0.66 31.52
CA ASN A 242 -6.45 1.49 30.49
C ASN A 242 -5.75 1.39 29.13
N TRP A 243 -4.87 0.40 28.92
CA TRP A 243 -4.30 0.17 27.61
C TRP A 243 -5.30 -0.58 26.72
N PHE A 244 -5.33 -0.23 25.44
CA PHE A 244 -6.22 -0.87 24.47
C PHE A 244 -5.43 -1.89 23.65
N ARG A 245 -5.70 -3.18 23.85
CA ARG A 245 -4.95 -4.28 23.22
C ARG A 245 -5.31 -4.42 21.75
N ASN A 246 -4.32 -4.68 20.89
CA ASN A 246 -4.55 -5.01 19.47
C ASN A 246 -5.44 -6.24 19.29
N SER A 247 -5.39 -7.20 20.22
CA SER A 247 -6.30 -8.36 20.19
C SER A 247 -7.76 -7.95 20.38
N THR A 248 -8.05 -6.96 21.22
CA THR A 248 -9.42 -6.44 21.41
C THR A 248 -9.94 -5.84 20.10
N LEU A 249 -9.11 -5.07 19.39
CA LEU A 249 -9.48 -4.55 18.07
C LEU A 249 -9.69 -5.67 17.05
N ARG A 250 -8.79 -6.65 16.99
CA ARG A 250 -8.90 -7.79 16.08
C ARG A 250 -10.17 -8.58 16.33
N ASP A 251 -10.50 -8.84 17.60
CA ASP A 251 -11.70 -9.60 17.97
C ASP A 251 -12.97 -8.80 17.61
N PHE A 252 -12.97 -7.47 17.80
CA PHE A 252 -14.03 -6.59 17.28
C PHE A 252 -14.16 -6.69 15.75
N ILE A 253 -13.06 -6.52 15.00
CA ILE A 253 -13.06 -6.58 13.53
C ILE A 253 -13.52 -7.96 13.03
N GLY A 254 -13.17 -9.04 13.74
CA GLY A 254 -13.63 -10.39 13.44
C GLY A 254 -15.10 -10.66 13.77
N SER A 255 -15.71 -9.84 14.62
CA SER A 255 -17.12 -9.97 15.04
C SER A 255 -18.11 -9.26 14.11
N ILE A 256 -17.66 -8.22 13.38
CA ILE A 256 -18.52 -7.42 12.49
C ILE A 256 -18.64 -8.07 11.11
N GLN A 257 -19.79 -7.87 10.45
CA GLN A 257 -20.10 -8.52 9.18
C GLN A 257 -19.77 -7.68 7.94
N THR A 258 -19.25 -6.46 8.11
CA THR A 258 -19.01 -5.50 7.01
C THR A 258 -18.35 -6.12 5.77
N LYS A 259 -18.74 -5.62 4.61
CA LYS A 259 -18.16 -5.99 3.32
C LYS A 259 -16.68 -5.69 3.29
N HIS A 260 -16.28 -4.46 3.64
CA HIS A 260 -14.88 -4.08 3.66
C HIS A 260 -14.44 -3.39 4.96
N THR A 261 -13.37 -3.97 5.52
CA THR A 261 -12.50 -3.57 6.62
C THR A 261 -11.22 -2.83 6.26
N LEU A 262 -11.07 -1.52 6.45
CA LEU A 262 -9.74 -0.90 6.39
C LEU A 262 -9.32 -0.33 7.74
N LEU A 263 -8.22 -0.84 8.28
CA LEU A 263 -7.54 -0.24 9.43
C LEU A 263 -6.34 0.59 8.97
N ILE A 264 -6.29 1.85 9.38
CA ILE A 264 -5.14 2.73 9.20
C ILE A 264 -4.67 3.11 10.58
N ALA A 265 -3.45 2.70 10.94
CA ALA A 265 -2.92 2.94 12.27
C ALA A 265 -1.60 3.67 12.19
N ASP A 266 -1.62 4.91 12.67
CA ASP A 266 -0.46 5.77 12.85
C ASP A 266 -0.04 5.79 14.31
N ALA A 267 0.40 4.61 14.73
CA ALA A 267 0.91 4.37 16.05
C ALA A 267 1.96 3.29 15.97
N CYS A 268 2.90 3.37 16.91
CA CYS A 268 3.96 2.39 17.08
C CYS A 268 3.35 0.97 17.07
N PHE A 269 3.95 0.07 16.27
CA PHE A 269 3.70 -1.38 16.33
C PHE A 269 2.32 -1.88 15.85
N SER A 270 1.64 -1.10 15.00
CA SER A 270 0.38 -1.50 14.37
C SER A 270 0.55 -2.57 13.26
N GLY A 271 1.75 -2.74 12.68
CA GLY A 271 2.02 -3.68 11.57
C GLY A 271 1.79 -5.17 11.88
N GLN A 272 1.50 -5.55 13.14
CA GLN A 272 1.20 -6.93 13.52
C GLN A 272 -0.29 -7.25 13.68
N ILE A 273 -1.18 -6.27 13.46
CA ILE A 273 -2.63 -6.44 13.69
C ILE A 273 -3.23 -7.48 12.74
N PHE A 274 -2.67 -7.64 11.54
CA PHE A 274 -3.06 -8.64 10.54
C PHE A 274 -1.87 -9.44 10.01
N LYS A 275 -1.26 -10.30 10.84
CA LYS A 275 -0.31 -11.31 10.34
C LYS A 275 -1.05 -12.46 9.64
N SER A 276 -1.50 -12.22 8.40
CA SER A 276 -1.91 -13.26 7.46
C SER A 276 -1.05 -13.19 6.19
N ARG A 277 -0.64 -14.36 5.68
CA ARG A 277 0.27 -14.56 4.55
C ARG A 277 -0.09 -13.69 3.33
N ALA A 278 0.92 -13.04 2.75
CA ALA A 278 0.96 -12.45 1.41
C ALA A 278 -0.36 -11.84 0.90
N ALA A 279 -0.71 -10.63 1.38
CA ALA A 279 -1.96 -9.96 1.02
C ALA A 279 -1.81 -8.89 -0.06
N PHE A 280 -0.80 -8.97 -0.94
CA PHE A 280 -0.57 -7.97 -1.97
C PHE A 280 -0.17 -8.61 -3.30
N THR A 281 -1.16 -9.12 -4.03
CA THR A 281 -1.05 -9.45 -5.46
C THR A 281 -2.26 -8.91 -6.22
N GLU A 282 -1.98 -7.97 -7.13
CA GLU A 282 -2.67 -7.57 -8.38
C GLU A 282 -4.18 -7.23 -8.44
N ALA A 283 -4.52 -6.13 -9.14
CA ALA A 283 -5.45 -6.06 -10.30
C ALA A 283 -5.38 -4.65 -10.97
N PRO A 284 -5.53 -4.52 -12.31
CA PRO A 284 -6.86 -4.42 -12.98
C PRO A 284 -6.95 -5.34 -14.22
N SER A 285 -8.07 -5.85 -14.74
CA SER A 285 -9.51 -5.66 -14.59
C SER A 285 -10.15 -6.70 -13.65
N GLY A 286 -11.09 -6.24 -12.81
CA GLY A 286 -11.66 -7.06 -11.74
C GLY A 286 -11.92 -6.30 -10.43
N ILE A 287 -11.86 -4.96 -10.41
CA ILE A 287 -12.19 -4.17 -9.23
C ILE A 287 -13.62 -4.45 -8.76
N GLU A 288 -14.58 -4.60 -9.66
CA GLU A 288 -15.95 -5.02 -9.30
C GLU A 288 -15.97 -6.41 -8.64
N LYS A 289 -15.23 -7.38 -9.19
CA LYS A 289 -15.11 -8.74 -8.61
C LYS A 289 -14.36 -8.74 -7.27
N LEU A 290 -13.39 -7.87 -7.09
CA LEU A 290 -12.70 -7.68 -5.80
C LEU A 290 -13.61 -7.01 -4.79
N TYR A 291 -14.44 -6.05 -5.23
CA TYR A 291 -15.43 -5.37 -4.41
C TYR A 291 -16.56 -6.31 -3.98
N GLU A 292 -16.85 -7.37 -4.73
CA GLU A 292 -17.79 -8.42 -4.33
C GLU A 292 -17.30 -9.28 -3.15
N LEU A 293 -15.98 -9.35 -2.91
CA LEU A 293 -15.39 -10.21 -1.90
C LEU A 293 -15.16 -9.48 -0.56
N PRO A 294 -15.58 -10.06 0.58
CA PRO A 294 -15.28 -9.46 1.87
C PRO A 294 -13.77 -9.27 2.09
N SER A 295 -13.36 -8.13 2.64
CA SER A 295 -11.95 -7.82 2.84
C SER A 295 -11.68 -7.22 4.22
N ARG A 296 -10.53 -7.56 4.81
CA ARG A 296 -10.00 -6.99 6.07
C ARG A 296 -8.53 -6.69 5.87
N LYS A 297 -8.18 -5.42 5.77
CA LYS A 297 -6.83 -4.96 5.46
C LYS A 297 -6.37 -3.94 6.49
N ALA A 298 -5.06 -3.83 6.63
CA ALA A 298 -4.45 -2.73 7.36
C ALA A 298 -3.31 -2.11 6.58
N MET A 299 -3.08 -0.84 6.86
CA MET A 299 -1.85 -0.13 6.56
C MET A 299 -1.38 0.66 7.78
N THR A 300 -0.07 0.75 7.94
CA THR A 300 0.55 1.18 9.19
C THR A 300 1.77 2.04 8.91
N SER A 301 2.02 3.04 9.76
CA SER A 301 3.16 3.96 9.55
C SER A 301 4.52 3.35 9.85
N GLY A 302 4.60 2.27 10.65
CA GLY A 302 5.87 1.64 11.00
C GLY A 302 5.77 0.30 11.72
N THR A 303 6.89 -0.44 11.72
CA THR A 303 6.98 -1.78 12.32
C THR A 303 7.30 -1.80 13.80
N ARG A 304 8.28 -0.98 14.24
CA ARG A 304 8.89 -1.09 15.57
C ARG A 304 9.43 0.20 16.21
N GLN A 305 9.30 1.35 15.56
CA GLN A 305 9.84 2.61 16.05
C GLN A 305 8.71 3.58 16.38
N GLU A 306 9.00 4.49 17.33
CA GLU A 306 8.09 5.58 17.64
C GLU A 306 7.88 6.46 16.41
N VAL A 307 6.61 6.83 16.17
CA VAL A 307 6.27 7.75 15.07
C VAL A 307 6.61 9.16 15.54
N PRO A 308 7.33 9.97 14.74
CA PRO A 308 7.49 11.38 15.02
C PRO A 308 6.13 12.07 15.20
N ASP A 309 6.08 13.14 16.00
CA ASP A 309 4.83 13.89 16.23
C ASP A 309 4.19 14.35 14.90
N GLU A 310 4.95 14.89 13.94
CA GLU A 310 4.46 15.07 12.57
C GLU A 310 4.54 13.75 11.79
N SER A 311 3.38 13.18 11.46
CA SER A 311 3.31 11.94 10.70
C SER A 311 3.51 12.15 9.21
N VAL A 312 4.71 11.79 8.74
CA VAL A 312 5.02 11.70 7.31
C VAL A 312 4.08 10.72 6.61
N PHE A 313 3.66 9.64 7.29
CA PHE A 313 2.73 8.66 6.76
C PHE A 313 1.36 9.29 6.47
N ILE A 314 0.78 10.02 7.42
CA ILE A 314 -0.53 10.65 7.24
C ILE A 314 -0.49 11.80 6.25
N LYS A 315 0.58 12.59 6.27
CA LYS A 315 0.81 13.65 5.29
C LYS A 315 0.70 13.14 3.85
N TYR A 316 1.39 12.04 3.53
CA TYR A 316 1.36 11.48 2.18
C TYR A 316 0.07 10.69 1.88
N LEU A 317 -0.52 10.03 2.87
CA LEU A 317 -1.83 9.38 2.75
C LEU A 317 -2.92 10.40 2.36
N VAL A 318 -3.07 11.48 3.14
CA VAL A 318 -4.08 12.51 2.90
C VAL A 318 -3.84 13.18 1.56
N ARG A 319 -2.61 13.56 1.26
CA ARG A 319 -2.25 14.14 -0.05
C ARG A 319 -2.68 13.25 -1.20
N ARG A 320 -2.42 11.95 -1.12
CA ARG A 320 -2.80 11.00 -2.17
C ARG A 320 -4.31 10.85 -2.31
N LEU A 321 -5.05 10.93 -1.20
CA LEU A 321 -6.51 10.91 -1.21
C LEU A 321 -7.10 12.18 -1.84
N GLU A 322 -6.47 13.34 -1.60
CA GLU A 322 -6.89 14.63 -2.17
C GLU A 322 -6.58 14.74 -3.67
N GLU A 323 -5.43 14.22 -4.10
CA GLU A 323 -5.00 14.21 -5.51
C GLU A 323 -5.67 13.08 -6.33
N ASN A 324 -6.58 12.29 -5.73
CA ASN A 324 -7.21 11.17 -6.43
C ASN A 324 -8.33 11.62 -7.37
N GLU A 325 -8.13 11.43 -8.67
CA GLU A 325 -9.15 11.66 -9.71
C GLU A 325 -9.86 10.37 -10.16
N GLU A 326 -9.37 9.20 -9.73
CA GLU A 326 -9.93 7.91 -10.12
C GLU A 326 -11.25 7.62 -9.39
N PRO A 327 -12.29 7.10 -10.09
CA PRO A 327 -13.57 6.77 -9.47
C PRO A 327 -13.49 5.63 -8.46
N TYR A 328 -12.45 4.79 -8.55
CA TYR A 328 -12.21 3.67 -7.65
C TYR A 328 -10.76 3.67 -7.18
N LEU A 329 -10.58 3.53 -5.86
CA LEU A 329 -9.26 3.46 -5.25
C LEU A 329 -9.19 2.27 -4.31
N THR A 330 -8.37 1.27 -4.66
CA THR A 330 -8.12 0.13 -3.78
C THR A 330 -7.15 0.52 -2.67
N SER A 331 -7.25 -0.11 -1.51
CA SER A 331 -6.31 0.07 -0.40
C SER A 331 -4.85 -0.20 -0.80
N GLU A 332 -4.63 -1.12 -1.73
CA GLU A 332 -3.31 -1.48 -2.25
C GLU A 332 -2.73 -0.40 -3.16
N LEU A 333 -3.55 0.12 -4.08
CA LEU A 333 -3.14 1.21 -4.96
C LEU A 333 -2.87 2.47 -4.12
N LEU A 334 -3.76 2.77 -3.17
CA LEU A 334 -3.57 3.84 -2.21
C LEU A 334 -2.22 3.68 -1.50
N PHE A 335 -2.00 2.57 -0.81
CA PHE A 335 -0.77 2.33 -0.05
C PHE A 335 0.50 2.38 -0.91
N SER A 336 0.50 1.66 -2.04
CA SER A 336 1.67 1.60 -2.93
C SER A 336 2.03 2.96 -3.53
N SER A 337 1.04 3.80 -3.82
CA SER A 337 1.27 5.10 -4.46
C SER A 337 1.97 6.14 -3.57
N PHE A 338 1.93 5.99 -2.24
CA PHE A 338 2.58 6.93 -1.33
C PHE A 338 3.71 6.31 -0.49
N LYS A 339 3.83 4.98 -0.47
CA LYS A 339 4.83 4.23 0.30
C LYS A 339 6.26 4.71 0.06
N GLU A 340 6.66 4.89 -1.19
CA GLU A 340 8.02 5.30 -1.53
C GLU A 340 8.32 6.71 -0.99
N ALA A 341 7.36 7.62 -1.10
CA ALA A 341 7.49 8.97 -0.56
C ALA A 341 7.68 8.95 0.96
N VAL A 342 6.97 8.09 1.69
CA VAL A 342 7.17 7.90 3.14
C VAL A 342 8.56 7.36 3.44
N MET A 343 9.00 6.31 2.74
CA MET A 343 10.33 5.71 2.95
C MET A 343 11.49 6.68 2.66
N ASN A 344 11.29 7.62 1.73
CA ASN A 344 12.29 8.63 1.40
C ASN A 344 12.32 9.81 2.37
N ASN A 345 11.26 10.00 3.17
CA ASN A 345 11.08 11.17 4.04
C ASN A 345 10.89 10.81 5.52
N SER A 346 10.97 9.52 5.89
CA SER A 346 10.77 9.03 7.25
C SER A 346 11.74 7.87 7.56
N PRO A 347 12.24 7.74 8.80
CA PRO A 347 12.96 6.54 9.24
C PRO A 347 12.06 5.30 9.34
N ASN A 348 10.73 5.50 9.35
CA ASN A 348 9.77 4.40 9.49
C ASN A 348 9.50 3.72 8.14
N ILE A 349 9.41 2.39 8.17
CA ILE A 349 9.01 1.59 7.01
C ILE A 349 7.53 1.26 7.16
N PRO A 350 6.65 1.84 6.34
CA PRO A 350 5.23 1.57 6.41
C PRO A 350 4.91 0.16 5.90
N GLN A 351 3.88 -0.48 6.47
CA GLN A 351 3.46 -1.86 6.17
C GLN A 351 1.99 -1.99 5.87
#